data_AF-A0A095V482-F1
#
_entry.id   AF-A0A095V482-F1
#
_cell.length_a   1.000
_cell.length_b   1.000
_cell.length_c   1.000
_cell.angle_alpha   90.00
_cell.angle_beta   90.00
_cell.angle_gamma   90.00
#
_symmetry.space_group_name_H-M   'P 1'
#
loop_
_entity.id
_entity.type
_entity.pdbx_description
1 polymer ?
#
loop_
_entity_poly.entity_id
_entity_poly.type
_entity_poly.pdbx_seq_one_letter_code
_entity_poly.pdbx_strand_id
1 'polypeptide(L)' 'MAYPKNIENPGMYMAWGVLKDRDGWDLRGPYDSKEAADQVFELCGDPYEVVYGSWRAGTDEFIRKPSDN' A
#
# COMPACT_ATOMS: atom_id res chain seq x y z
N MET A 1 -16.33 0.80 -4.02
CA MET A 1 -15.44 0.94 -2.85
C MET A 1 -14.85 2.34 -2.87
N ALA A 2 -14.91 3.09 -1.77
CA ALA A 2 -14.36 4.45 -1.69
C ALA A 2 -13.25 4.47 -0.65
N TYR A 3 -12.01 4.68 -1.08
CA TYR A 3 -10.88 4.82 -0.16
C TYR A 3 -10.96 6.17 0.57
N PRO A 4 -10.55 6.25 1.85
CA PRO A 4 -10.45 7.53 2.54
C PRO A 4 -9.40 8.42 1.86
N LYS A 5 -9.73 9.69 1.61
CA LYS A 5 -8.77 10.65 1.03
C LYS A 5 -7.67 10.95 2.06
N ASN A 6 -6.41 10.97 1.62
CA ASN A 6 -5.35 11.48 2.46
C ASN A 6 -5.38 13.01 2.50
N ILE A 7 -5.48 13.58 3.69
CA ILE A 7 -5.45 15.04 3.91
C ILE A 7 -4.03 15.60 3.74
N GLU A 8 -3.01 14.82 4.12
CA GLU A 8 -1.60 15.22 4.02
C GLU A 8 -1.07 15.15 2.58
N ASN A 9 -1.63 14.26 1.76
CA ASN A 9 -1.27 14.09 0.36
C ASN A 9 -2.51 14.33 -0.52
N PRO A 10 -2.80 15.58 -0.90
CA PRO A 10 -4.00 15.91 -1.65
C PRO A 10 -4.03 15.18 -3.00
N GLY A 11 -5.11 14.45 -3.26
CA GLY A 11 -5.28 13.61 -4.45
C GLY A 11 -4.80 12.17 -4.29
N MET A 12 -4.28 11.80 -3.12
CA MET A 12 -4.02 10.42 -2.74
C MET A 12 -5.09 9.89 -1.78
N TYR A 13 -5.13 8.58 -1.68
CA TYR A 13 -6.05 7.84 -0.84
C TYR A 13 -5.26 6.98 0.14
N MET A 14 -5.79 6.79 1.34
CA MET A 14 -5.18 5.90 2.33
C MET A 14 -5.59 4.45 2.00
N ALA A 15 -4.61 3.57 1.89
CA ALA A 15 -4.81 2.16 1.57
C ALA A 15 -3.67 1.30 2.14
N TRP A 16 -3.92 0.00 2.24
CA TRP A 16 -2.90 -1.00 2.52
C TRP A 16 -2.24 -1.41 1.21
N GLY A 17 -0.92 -1.26 1.11
CA GLY A 17 -0.15 -1.69 -0.06
C GLY A 17 0.64 -2.95 0.27
N VAL A 18 0.69 -3.89 -0.68
CA VAL A 18 1.68 -4.97 -0.66
C VAL A 18 2.74 -4.62 -1.67
N LEU A 19 3.93 -4.28 -1.20
CA LEU A 19 5.03 -3.86 -2.06
C LEU A 19 6.35 -4.49 -1.66
N LYS A 20 7.26 -4.65 -2.62
CA LYS A 20 8.66 -4.97 -2.37
C LYS A 20 9.55 -3.81 -2.81
N ASP A 21 10.54 -3.47 -2.00
CA ASP A 21 11.52 -2.40 -2.28
C ASP A 21 12.94 -2.98 -2.42
N ARG A 22 13.28 -4.00 -1.62
CA ARG A 22 14.62 -4.58 -1.51
C ARG A 22 15.22 -5.14 -2.81
N ASP A 23 14.37 -5.66 -3.69
CA ASP A 23 14.77 -6.35 -4.93
C ASP A 23 14.04 -5.77 -6.15
N GLY A 24 13.95 -4.43 -6.18
CA GLY A 24 13.22 -3.67 -7.18
C GLY A 24 11.78 -3.36 -6.74
N TRP A 25 11.37 -2.11 -6.96
CA TRP A 25 10.06 -1.60 -6.64
C TRP A 25 8.97 -2.37 -7.41
N ASP A 26 8.07 -3.02 -6.68
CA ASP A 26 6.88 -3.67 -7.25
C ASP A 26 5.71 -3.50 -6.26
N LEU A 27 4.62 -2.92 -6.74
CA LEU A 27 3.38 -2.72 -5.99
C LEU A 27 2.32 -3.68 -6.52
N ARG A 28 1.89 -4.66 -5.72
CA ARG A 28 0.82 -5.60 -6.10
C ARG A 28 -0.55 -4.95 -6.15
N GLY A 29 -0.75 -3.95 -5.31
CA GLY A 29 -1.93 -3.11 -5.38
C GLY A 29 -2.32 -2.50 -4.04
N PRO A 30 -3.20 -1.49 -4.09
CA PRO A 30 -3.85 -0.93 -2.92
C PRO A 30 -5.07 -1.76 -2.52
N TYR A 31 -5.12 -2.14 -1.25
CA TYR A 31 -6.22 -2.86 -0.61
C TYR A 31 -6.92 -1.94 0.39
N ASP A 32 -8.24 -2.05 0.50
CA ASP A 32 -9.02 -1.22 1.42
C ASP A 32 -8.81 -1.62 2.88
N SER A 33 -8.44 -2.88 3.12
CA SER A 33 -8.31 -3.49 4.45
C SER A 33 -7.01 -4.27 4.58
N LYS A 34 -6.46 -4.31 5.80
CA LYS A 34 -5.25 -5.07 6.10
C LYS A 34 -5.40 -6.54 5.73
N GLU A 35 -6.56 -7.14 6.02
CA GLU A 35 -6.86 -8.54 5.73
C GLU A 35 -6.73 -8.90 4.25
N ALA A 36 -7.16 -8.00 3.36
CA ALA A 36 -7.03 -8.21 1.92
C ALA A 36 -5.57 -8.10 1.45
N ALA A 37 -4.81 -7.16 2.03
CA ALA A 37 -3.37 -7.07 1.79
C ALA A 37 -2.61 -8.29 2.34
N ASP A 38 -3.01 -8.78 3.51
CA ASP A 38 -2.40 -9.94 4.16
C ASP A 38 -2.59 -11.20 3.31
N GLN A 39 -3.79 -11.44 2.78
CA GLN A 39 -4.04 -12.55 1.85
C GLN A 39 -3.13 -12.49 0.61
N VAL A 40 -2.88 -11.30 0.05
CA VAL A 40 -1.97 -11.17 -1.10
C VAL A 40 -0.52 -11.37 -0.69
N PHE A 41 -0.14 -10.91 0.50
CA PHE A 41 1.17 -11.16 1.06
C PHE A 41 1.37 -12.67 1.34
N GLU A 42 0.39 -13.39 1.87
CA GLU A 42 0.45 -14.85 2.05
C GLU A 42 0.62 -15.58 0.71
N LEU A 43 0.06 -15.05 -0.37
CA LEU A 43 0.23 -15.60 -1.72
C LEU A 43 1.60 -15.26 -2.36
N CYS A 44 2.16 -14.08 -2.08
CA CYS A 44 3.43 -13.63 -2.65
C CYS A 44 4.65 -14.07 -1.83
N GLY A 45 4.57 -14.00 -0.51
CA GLY A 45 5.67 -14.22 0.42
C GLY A 45 6.77 -13.16 0.33
N ASP A 46 7.94 -13.48 0.90
CA ASP A 46 9.14 -12.65 0.79
C ASP A 46 9.55 -12.45 -0.69
N PRO A 47 9.98 -11.25 -1.11
CA PRO A 47 10.36 -10.07 -0.30
C PRO A 47 9.27 -8.99 -0.18
N TYR A 48 7.98 -9.35 -0.32
CA TYR A 48 6.89 -8.39 -0.19
C TYR A 48 6.64 -8.00 1.27
N GLU A 49 6.12 -6.80 1.49
CA GLU A 49 5.76 -6.27 2.79
C GLU A 49 4.35 -5.67 2.73
N VAL A 50 3.56 -5.89 3.78
CA VAL A 50 2.28 -5.23 3.98
C VAL A 50 2.52 -3.90 4.69
N VAL A 51 2.30 -2.79 3.98
CA VAL A 51 2.43 -1.44 4.52
C VAL A 51 1.12 -0.67 4.45
N TYR A 52 0.90 0.23 5.41
CA TYR A 52 -0.18 1.21 5.32
C TYR A 52 0.38 2.54 4.82
N GLY A 53 -0.33 3.20 3.91
CA GLY A 53 0.20 4.39 3.27
C GLY A 53 -0.78 5.10 2.35
N SER A 54 -0.22 6.05 1.60
CA SER A 54 -0.94 6.89 0.65
C SER A 54 -0.69 6.36 -0.75
N TRP A 55 -1.76 6.01 -1.45
CA TRP A 55 -1.72 5.56 -2.82
C TRP A 55 -2.39 6.57 -3.74
N ARG A 56 -1.81 6.80 -4.92
CA ARG A 56 -2.41 7.63 -5.96
C ARG A 56 -3.23 6.78 -6.92
N ALA A 57 -4.52 7.08 -7.01
CA ALA A 57 -5.41 6.35 -7.91
C ALA A 57 -4.95 6.45 -9.37
N GLY A 58 -4.78 5.29 -10.01
CA GLY A 58 -4.35 5.20 -11.41
C GLY A 58 -2.85 5.18 -11.65
N THR A 59 -2.02 5.17 -10.60
CA THR A 59 -0.56 4.97 -10.71
C THR A 59 -0.06 3.90 -9.74
N ASP A 60 1.19 3.47 -9.93
CA ASP A 60 1.95 2.61 -9.01
C ASP A 60 2.64 3.41 -7.89
N GLU A 61 2.34 4.71 -7.76
CA GLU A 61 2.88 5.56 -6.70
C GLU A 61 2.24 5.21 -5.35
N PHE A 62 3.07 4.72 -4.42
CA PHE A 62 2.69 4.43 -3.05
C PHE A 62 3.68 5.05 -2.08
N ILE A 63 3.17 5.82 -1.11
CA ILE A 63 3.96 6.46 -0.06
C ILE A 63 3.63 5.75 1.25
N ARG A 64 4.56 4.91 1.74
CA ARG A 64 4.42 4.29 3.06
C ARG A 64 4.30 5.39 4.12
N LYS A 65 3.30 5.28 5.00
CA LYS A 65 3.23 6.12 6.20
C LYS A 65 4.35 5.66 7.14
N PRO A 66 5.25 6.54 7.60
CA PRO A 66 6.13 6.17 8.69
C PRO A 66 5.24 5.85 9.89
N SER A 67 5.36 4.63 10.43
CA SER A 67 4.84 4.36 11.77
C SER A 67 5.62 5.27 12.72
N ASP A 68 4.97 6.33 13.19
CA ASP A 68 5.47 7.18 14.26
C ASP A 68 5.78 6.25 15.46
N ASN A 69 7.05 6.16 15.82
CA ASN A 69 7.56 5.32 16.89
C ASN A 69 7.67 6.11 18.19
#